data_AF-A0A6G3XFT7-F1
#
_entry.id   AF-A0A6G3XFT7-F1
#
_cell.length_a   1.000
_cell.length_b   1.000
_cell.length_c   1.000
_cell.angle_alpha   90.00
_cell.angle_beta   90.00
_cell.angle_gamma   90.00
#
_symmetry.space_group_name_H-M   'P 1'
#
loop_
_entity.id
_entity.type
_entity.pdbx_description
1 polymer ?
#
loop_
_entity_poly.entity_id
_entity_poly.type
_entity_poly.pdbx_seq_one_letter_code
_entity_poly.pdbx_strand_id
1 'polypeptide(L)'
;DHGPLAVYVAHLGSVRVNPRAGLSSGQRDAGAQALGRAVAAERNERVVLLGDLNGTVDDRAYEGVTSGMRSAQEEAGDGFGFSWPATFPVVRIDQILVRGVEPESSWVLPATGSDHLPVAARVSW
;
A
#
# COMPACT_ATOMS: atom_id res chain seq x y z
N ASP A 1 7.31 -8.74 26.29
CA ASP A 1 6.97 -7.63 25.38
C ASP A 1 7.75 -7.79 24.09
N HIS A 2 7.05 -7.82 22.96
CA HIS A 2 7.67 -8.13 21.67
C HIS A 2 8.61 -7.01 21.18
N GLY A 3 8.63 -5.82 21.79
CA GLY A 3 9.34 -4.62 21.31
C GLY A 3 8.47 -3.78 20.35
N PRO A 4 8.96 -2.63 19.86
CA PRO A 4 8.14 -1.67 19.11
C PRO A 4 7.74 -2.14 17.70
N LEU A 5 6.59 -1.67 17.25
CA LEU A 5 6.12 -1.73 15.86
C LEU A 5 6.00 -0.30 15.32
N ALA A 6 6.73 0.03 14.27
CA ALA A 6 6.58 1.31 13.58
C ALA A 6 5.44 1.23 12.56
N VAL A 7 4.55 2.22 12.55
CA VAL A 7 3.43 2.28 11.60
C VAL A 7 3.53 3.56 10.77
N TYR A 8 3.63 3.39 9.46
CA TYR A 8 3.59 4.46 8.48
C TYR A 8 2.20 4.48 7.84
N VAL A 9 1.61 5.67 7.72
CA VAL A 9 0.33 5.88 7.05
C VAL A 9 0.52 6.90 5.94
N ALA A 10 0.14 6.56 4.71
CA ALA A 10 0.34 7.41 3.55
C ALA A 10 -0.91 7.49 2.65
N HIS A 11 -1.06 8.63 1.99
CA HIS A 11 -1.98 8.80 0.86
C HIS A 11 -1.20 9.54 -0.23
N LEU A 12 -0.88 8.85 -1.32
CA LEU A 12 -0.08 9.45 -2.40
C LEU A 12 -0.97 10.17 -3.41
N GLY A 13 -0.38 11.14 -4.13
CA GLY A 13 -1.12 11.89 -5.15
C GLY A 13 -1.76 10.97 -6.18
N SER A 14 -3.00 11.26 -6.58
CA SER A 14 -3.67 10.47 -7.61
C SER A 14 -3.06 10.66 -9.00
N VAL A 15 -3.21 9.64 -9.85
CA VAL A 15 -2.88 9.78 -11.28
C VAL A 15 -3.93 10.69 -11.92
N ARG A 16 -3.48 11.79 -12.50
CA ARG A 16 -4.38 12.75 -13.14
C ARG A 16 -4.34 12.58 -14.65
N VAL A 17 -5.52 12.44 -15.26
CA VAL A 17 -5.68 12.56 -16.71
C VAL A 17 -5.76 14.05 -17.06
N ASN A 18 -4.81 14.53 -17.84
CA ASN A 18 -4.83 15.88 -18.38
C ASN A 18 -5.02 15.81 -19.90
N PRO A 19 -6.08 16.44 -20.46
CA PRO A 19 -6.34 16.43 -21.91
C PRO A 19 -5.20 16.97 -22.78
N ARG A 20 -4.32 17.82 -22.23
CA ARG A 20 -3.17 18.41 -22.94
C ARG A 20 -1.83 17.76 -22.62
N ALA A 21 -1.72 17.01 -21.52
CA ALA A 21 -0.47 16.45 -21.02
C ALA A 21 -0.49 14.93 -20.81
N GLY A 22 -1.60 14.25 -21.13
CA GLY A 22 -1.76 12.81 -20.93
C GLY A 22 -1.95 12.42 -19.47
N LEU A 23 -1.54 11.19 -19.12
CA LEU A 23 -1.52 10.70 -17.75
C LEU A 23 -0.32 11.31 -17.00
N SER A 24 -0.57 11.98 -15.87
CA SER A 24 0.48 12.54 -15.02
C SER A 24 0.53 11.79 -13.67
N SER A 25 1.68 11.18 -13.40
CA SER A 25 1.99 10.46 -12.14
C SER A 25 3.04 11.17 -11.28
N GLY A 26 3.64 12.27 -11.76
CA GLY A 26 4.84 12.84 -11.13
C GLY A 26 4.72 13.19 -9.64
N GLN A 27 3.55 13.65 -9.18
CA GLN A 27 3.30 13.89 -7.76
C GLN A 27 3.23 12.58 -6.96
N ARG A 28 2.59 11.55 -7.51
CA ARG A 28 2.53 10.22 -6.92
C ARG A 28 3.93 9.62 -6.79
N ASP A 29 4.70 9.67 -7.87
CA ASP A 29 6.03 9.05 -7.94
C ASP A 29 7.01 9.75 -6.99
N ALA A 30 6.96 11.09 -6.90
CA ALA A 30 7.73 11.85 -5.92
C ALA A 30 7.35 11.48 -4.48
N GLY A 31 6.05 11.28 -4.21
CA GLY A 31 5.55 10.80 -2.93
C GLY A 31 6.03 9.39 -2.59
N ALA A 32 5.96 8.46 -3.55
CA ALA A 32 6.43 7.08 -3.39
C ALA A 32 7.93 7.03 -3.07
N GLN A 33 8.74 7.85 -3.76
CA GLN A 33 10.18 7.95 -3.47
C GLN A 33 10.46 8.55 -2.09
N ALA A 34 9.71 9.57 -1.66
CA ALA A 34 9.85 10.15 -0.33
C ALA A 34 9.46 9.14 0.76
N LEU A 35 8.38 8.39 0.54
CA LEU A 35 7.92 7.31 1.42
C LEU A 35 8.96 6.19 1.52
N GLY A 36 9.52 5.75 0.40
CA GLY A 36 10.59 4.74 0.37
C GLY A 36 11.82 5.17 1.18
N ARG A 37 12.26 6.43 1.04
CA ARG A 37 13.36 6.97 1.87
C ARG A 37 13.03 6.98 3.36
N ALA A 38 11.81 7.36 3.73
CA ALA A 38 11.38 7.38 5.12
C ALA A 38 11.37 5.97 5.73
N VAL A 39 10.78 5.00 5.03
CA VAL A 39 10.75 3.59 5.45
C VAL A 39 12.16 2.96 5.49
N ALA A 40 13.03 3.30 4.55
CA ALA A 40 14.41 2.82 4.54
C ALA A 40 15.23 3.38 5.72
N ALA A 41 14.92 4.59 6.18
CA ALA A 41 15.56 5.21 7.34
C ALA A 41 15.02 4.72 8.69
N GLU A 42 13.88 4.01 8.69
CA GLU A 42 13.29 3.42 9.89
C GLU A 42 14.22 2.38 10.51
N ARG A 43 14.52 2.55 11.80
CA ARG A 43 15.46 1.69 12.55
C ARG A 43 14.77 0.54 13.27
N ASN A 44 13.45 0.61 13.43
CA ASN A 44 12.68 -0.51 13.97
C ASN A 44 12.72 -1.68 13.00
N GLU A 45 12.93 -2.88 13.54
CA GLU A 45 12.93 -4.13 12.77
C GLU A 45 11.54 -4.41 12.18
N ARG A 46 10.50 -4.08 12.96
CA ARG A 46 9.09 -4.31 12.63
C ARG A 46 8.43 -3.02 12.15
N VAL A 47 7.96 -3.06 10.90
CA VAL A 47 7.33 -1.92 10.24
C VAL A 47 6.09 -2.38 9.49
N VAL A 48 5.01 -1.63 9.62
CA VAL A 48 3.81 -1.75 8.79
C VAL A 48 3.58 -0.42 8.08
N LEU A 49 3.33 -0.47 6.77
CA LEU A 49 2.91 0.66 5.96
C LEU A 49 1.49 0.41 5.48
N LEU A 50 0.60 1.37 5.76
CA LEU A 50 -0.81 1.35 5.37
C LEU A 50 -1.08 2.57 4.48
N GLY A 51 -1.82 2.41 3.39
CA GLY A 51 -2.22 3.59 2.65
C GLY A 51 -2.86 3.36 1.30
N ASP A 52 -3.56 4.40 0.83
CA ASP A 52 -3.92 4.55 -0.58
C ASP A 52 -2.69 5.09 -1.32
N LEU A 53 -2.03 4.22 -2.06
CA LEU A 53 -0.85 4.58 -2.82
C LEU A 53 -1.23 5.13 -4.21
N ASN A 54 -2.50 5.06 -4.63
CA ASN A 54 -2.94 5.47 -5.96
C ASN A 54 -2.18 4.75 -7.11
N GLY A 55 -1.72 3.52 -6.85
CA GLY A 55 -1.08 2.64 -7.82
C GLY A 55 -0.84 1.23 -7.26
N THR A 56 -0.59 0.28 -8.15
CA THR A 56 -0.16 -1.07 -7.78
C THR A 56 1.31 -1.04 -7.38
N VAL A 57 1.71 -1.91 -6.44
CA VAL A 57 3.09 -1.96 -5.94
C VAL A 57 4.10 -2.53 -6.95
N ASP A 58 3.61 -3.12 -8.05
CA ASP A 58 4.40 -3.51 -9.22
C ASP A 58 4.95 -2.33 -10.03
N ASP A 59 4.42 -1.12 -9.82
CA ASP A 59 4.95 0.08 -10.48
C ASP A 59 6.35 0.41 -9.96
N ARG A 60 7.30 0.61 -10.87
CA ARG A 60 8.70 0.97 -10.56
C ARG A 60 8.84 2.16 -9.60
N ALA A 61 7.86 3.06 -9.55
CA ALA A 61 7.85 4.18 -8.62
C ALA A 61 7.91 3.72 -7.14
N TYR A 62 7.48 2.49 -6.84
CA TYR A 62 7.48 1.89 -5.51
C TYR A 62 8.69 1.04 -5.20
N GLU A 63 9.66 0.88 -6.11
CA GLU A 63 10.85 0.02 -5.89
C GLU A 63 11.57 0.34 -4.56
N GLY A 64 11.67 1.62 -4.20
CA GLY A 64 12.26 2.03 -2.93
C GLY A 64 11.49 1.61 -1.68
N VAL A 65 10.20 1.31 -1.80
CA VAL A 65 9.34 0.77 -0.72
C VAL A 65 9.38 -0.76 -0.76
N THR A 66 9.14 -1.37 -1.93
CA THR A 66 8.99 -2.83 -2.09
C THR A 66 10.31 -3.59 -1.99
N SER A 67 11.46 -2.94 -2.20
CA SER A 67 12.77 -3.55 -1.95
C SER A 67 13.03 -3.91 -0.48
N GLY A 68 12.31 -3.27 0.45
CA GLY A 68 12.46 -3.49 1.89
C GLY A 68 11.20 -3.95 2.61
N MET A 69 10.07 -4.07 1.91
CA MET A 69 8.78 -4.44 2.48
C MET A 69 8.04 -5.43 1.57
N ARG A 70 7.31 -6.37 2.17
CA ARG A 70 6.50 -7.37 1.48
C ARG A 70 5.03 -6.98 1.50
N SER A 71 4.28 -7.30 0.44
CA SER A 71 2.83 -7.07 0.39
C SER A 71 2.08 -8.15 1.14
N ALA A 72 1.24 -7.77 2.11
CA ALA A 72 0.41 -8.73 2.84
C ALA A 72 -0.59 -9.46 1.91
N GLN A 73 -1.02 -8.82 0.82
CA GLN A 73 -1.90 -9.44 -0.17
C GLN A 73 -1.18 -10.44 -1.05
N GLU A 74 0.05 -10.16 -1.46
CA GLU A 74 0.82 -11.09 -2.30
C GLU A 74 1.26 -12.32 -1.50
N GLU A 75 1.66 -12.12 -0.25
CA GLU A 75 2.17 -13.19 0.62
C GLU A 75 1.05 -14.08 1.18
N ALA A 76 -0.10 -13.49 1.58
CA ALA A 76 -1.14 -14.20 2.32
C ALA A 76 -2.57 -13.78 1.95
N GLY A 77 -2.79 -13.20 0.77
CA GLY A 77 -4.09 -12.72 0.34
C GLY A 77 -5.03 -13.82 -0.18
N ASP A 78 -6.33 -13.63 0.07
CA ASP A 78 -7.39 -14.36 -0.63
C ASP A 78 -7.90 -13.54 -1.83
N GLY A 79 -7.95 -14.18 -3.00
CA GLY A 79 -8.35 -13.57 -4.27
C GLY A 79 -7.49 -12.38 -4.71
N PHE A 80 -8.05 -11.55 -5.60
CA PHE A 80 -7.33 -10.41 -6.19
C PHE A 80 -7.09 -9.24 -5.22
N GLY A 81 -7.89 -9.14 -4.16
CA GLY A 81 -7.77 -8.06 -3.19
C GLY A 81 -8.01 -6.66 -3.76
N PHE A 82 -8.80 -6.52 -4.82
CA PHE A 82 -9.14 -5.21 -5.41
C PHE A 82 -9.92 -4.34 -4.43
N SER A 83 -9.55 -3.07 -4.35
CA SER A 83 -10.11 -2.10 -3.40
C SER A 83 -10.86 -0.97 -4.08
N TRP A 84 -10.65 -0.74 -5.39
CA TRP A 84 -11.24 0.39 -6.11
C TRP A 84 -11.71 0.03 -7.53
N PRO A 85 -12.80 0.65 -8.02
CA PRO A 85 -13.81 1.36 -7.25
C PRO A 85 -14.69 0.40 -6.45
N ALA A 86 -15.21 0.82 -5.30
CA ALA A 86 -15.97 -0.05 -4.39
C ALA A 86 -17.21 -0.70 -5.03
N THR A 87 -17.84 -0.03 -5.99
CA THR A 87 -19.02 -0.53 -6.70
C THR A 87 -18.73 -1.65 -7.69
N PHE A 88 -17.50 -1.72 -8.21
CA PHE A 88 -17.04 -2.74 -9.14
C PHE A 88 -15.51 -2.83 -9.07
N PRO A 89 -14.95 -3.51 -8.05
CA PRO A 89 -13.51 -3.47 -7.79
C PRO A 89 -12.71 -4.14 -8.91
N VAL A 90 -11.72 -3.40 -9.45
CA VAL A 90 -10.88 -3.89 -10.57
C VAL A 90 -9.38 -3.64 -10.34
N VAL A 91 -9.03 -2.80 -9.38
CA VAL A 91 -7.63 -2.51 -9.04
C VAL A 91 -7.46 -2.41 -7.53
N ARG A 92 -6.28 -2.78 -7.05
CA ARG A 92 -5.85 -2.58 -5.68
C ARG A 92 -4.90 -1.40 -5.62
N ILE A 93 -5.35 -0.31 -5.00
CA ILE A 93 -4.52 0.88 -4.75
C ILE A 93 -4.30 1.12 -3.26
N ASP A 94 -5.07 0.44 -2.41
CA ASP A 94 -4.90 0.42 -0.95
C ASP A 94 -4.00 -0.75 -0.55
N GLN A 95 -2.91 -0.44 0.15
CA GLN A 95 -1.83 -1.38 0.43
C GLN A 95 -1.59 -1.56 1.93
N ILE A 96 -1.22 -2.80 2.29
CA ILE A 96 -0.66 -3.17 3.59
C ILE A 96 0.68 -3.83 3.29
N LEU A 97 1.77 -3.12 3.56
CA LEU A 97 3.13 -3.61 3.36
C LEU A 97 3.81 -3.82 4.71
N VAL A 98 4.65 -4.84 4.81
CA VAL A 98 5.26 -5.25 6.08
C VAL A 98 6.76 -5.52 5.98
N ARG A 99 7.48 -5.27 7.07
CA ARG A 99 8.87 -5.66 7.29
C ARG A 99 9.01 -6.18 8.72
N GLY A 100 9.70 -7.31 8.90
CA GLY A 100 9.95 -7.89 10.23
C GLY A 100 8.74 -8.48 10.96
N VAL A 101 7.55 -8.47 10.33
CA VAL A 101 6.35 -9.19 10.79
C VAL A 101 5.88 -10.15 9.68
N GLU A 102 5.13 -11.17 10.06
CA GLU A 102 4.64 -12.19 9.15
C GLU A 102 3.16 -11.97 8.80
N PRO A 103 2.79 -11.81 7.51
CA PRO A 103 1.40 -11.84 7.08
C PRO A 103 0.80 -13.24 7.22
N GLU A 104 -0.34 -13.36 7.92
CA GLU A 104 -1.05 -14.63 8.06
C GLU A 104 -2.28 -14.72 7.15
N SER A 105 -2.91 -13.58 6.87
CA SER A 105 -4.03 -13.46 5.93
C SER A 105 -4.21 -12.02 5.49
N SER A 106 -4.73 -11.80 4.28
CA SER A 106 -5.17 -10.50 3.78
C SER A 106 -6.49 -10.63 3.03
N TRP A 107 -7.42 -9.71 3.28
CA TRP A 107 -8.76 -9.71 2.69
C TRP A 107 -9.32 -8.30 2.54
N VAL A 108 -10.39 -8.19 1.76
CA VAL A 108 -11.14 -6.94 1.56
C VAL A 108 -12.41 -6.98 2.40
N LEU A 109 -12.70 -5.88 3.09
CA LEU A 109 -13.88 -5.72 3.94
C LEU A 109 -15.08 -5.18 3.15
N PRO A 110 -16.31 -5.36 3.65
CA PRO A 110 -17.50 -4.75 3.05
C PRO A 110 -17.41 -3.22 2.94
N ALA A 111 -18.11 -2.66 1.95
CA ALA A 111 -18.16 -1.23 1.71
C ALA A 111 -18.69 -0.44 2.92
N THR A 112 -18.10 0.72 3.18
CA THR A 112 -18.40 1.60 4.33
C THR A 112 -19.06 2.93 3.93
N GLY A 113 -19.44 3.08 2.66
CA GLY A 113 -19.89 4.35 2.08
C GLY A 113 -18.77 5.17 1.42
N SER A 114 -17.52 4.71 1.53
CA SER A 114 -16.39 5.18 0.71
C SER A 114 -16.46 4.63 -0.72
N ASP A 115 -15.81 5.31 -1.67
CA ASP A 115 -15.56 4.81 -3.02
C ASP A 115 -14.42 3.77 -3.09
N HIS A 116 -13.73 3.54 -1.97
CA HIS A 116 -12.79 2.43 -1.76
C HIS A 116 -13.38 1.38 -0.81
N LEU A 117 -13.02 0.10 -1.03
CA LEU A 117 -13.22 -0.96 -0.04
C LEU A 117 -12.05 -0.98 0.95
N PRO A 118 -12.29 -1.10 2.27
CA PRO A 118 -11.21 -1.23 3.23
C PRO A 118 -10.45 -2.55 3.02
N VAL A 119 -9.12 -2.51 3.12
CA VAL A 119 -8.27 -3.70 3.12
C VAL A 119 -7.84 -4.04 4.55
N ALA A 120 -7.76 -5.32 4.87
CA ALA A 120 -7.37 -5.81 6.18
C ALA A 120 -6.35 -6.95 6.06
N ALA A 121 -5.51 -7.08 7.08
CA ALA A 121 -4.59 -8.20 7.20
C ALA A 121 -4.46 -8.64 8.66
N ARG A 122 -4.20 -9.94 8.86
CA ARG A 122 -3.70 -10.48 10.13
C ARG A 122 -2.20 -10.67 10.01
N VAL A 123 -1.48 -10.29 11.06
CA VAL A 123 -0.02 -10.35 11.13
C VAL A 123 0.43 -10.88 12.50
N SER A 124 1.59 -11.53 12.55
CA SER A 124 2.22 -12.02 13.79
C SER A 124 3.72 -11.72 13.87
N TRP A 125 4.24 -11.63 15.10
CA TRP A 125 5.67 -11.43 15.44
C TRP A 125 5.92 -11.64 16.95
#